data_AF-A0A644T5P8-F1
#
_entry.id   AF-A0A644T5P8-F1
#
_cell.length_a   1.000
_cell.length_b   1.000
_cell.length_c   1.000
_cell.angle_alpha   90.00
_cell.angle_beta   90.00
_cell.angle_gamma   90.00
#
_symmetry.space_group_name_H-M   'P 1'
#
loop_
_entity.id
_entity.type
_entity.pdbx_description
1 polymer ?
#
loop_
_entity_poly.entity_id
_entity_poly.type
_entity_poly.pdbx_seq_one_letter_code
_entity_poly.pdbx_strand_id
1 'polypeptide(L)'
;MIKTITPQTPPINTEIGEIQESLNQYQFQTQPTDDSKNEDNGFYLKQSVDPYIAEFYYNKSGMVASSVDILAEDVILTNKITAENDEINLKRINECLEELRPQLSYQYGDERLSGAGCSRIIPTNDNGFTLIQLPQKQLKLKKIKHTDGKQYTIVEQLIQNVKTQNNNFYRYYKIFTNEYPNDLQTPNSKGFSGYVTWLGESQFYNYYSIPFWYQNSELINSKICIEQLDTKTFNNGNKAAGIVYFNKTGITQLNFNKALGEEETADEDLNLSSVLPQNIENLKNELRDAGYDIAYLYDESDENPMTMNYVKLTNDNYQYIQSKVKDIDQAVISRSGIPRERYMINDIKESMNSQKTQAFWEIYTKRLNSLQIPIEKMLRNLIKFLYGVDVKIKIEVPEFSEIINAKINTIKDLFNNALLTLRQALTLLSPYITELDINDIDIQDTLLDSRFYQGKPLTEYGDTPNLTDFGLGDLFAQP
;
A
#
# COMPACT_ATOMS: atom_id res chain seq x y z
N MET A 1 -3.50 -50.96 -11.53
CA MET A 1 -2.48 -50.28 -10.70
C MET A 1 -1.99 -49.04 -11.45
N ILE A 2 -2.64 -47.89 -11.21
CA ILE A 2 -2.17 -46.56 -11.59
C ILE A 2 -2.35 -45.72 -10.32
N LYS A 3 -1.24 -45.32 -9.69
CA LYS A 3 -1.24 -44.43 -8.51
C LYS A 3 -1.40 -43.00 -9.00
N THR A 4 -2.59 -42.43 -8.82
CA THR A 4 -2.76 -40.98 -8.89
C THR A 4 -2.34 -40.41 -7.54
N ILE A 5 -1.14 -39.87 -7.47
CA ILE A 5 -0.67 -39.09 -6.32
C ILE A 5 -1.33 -37.72 -6.43
N THR A 6 -2.39 -37.49 -5.67
CA THR A 6 -2.90 -36.13 -5.44
C THR A 6 -1.90 -35.42 -4.52
N PRO A 7 -1.41 -34.21 -4.86
CA PRO A 7 -0.64 -33.42 -3.91
C PRO A 7 -1.56 -33.09 -2.73
N GLN A 8 -1.24 -33.59 -1.54
CA GLN A 8 -1.82 -33.06 -0.31
C GLN A 8 -1.34 -31.62 -0.16
N THR A 9 -2.14 -30.70 -0.67
CA THR A 9 -2.04 -29.30 -0.30
C THR A 9 -2.45 -29.24 1.16
N PRO A 10 -1.64 -28.68 2.07
CA PRO A 10 -2.03 -28.57 3.48
C PRO A 10 -3.36 -27.81 3.55
N PRO A 11 -4.32 -28.24 4.39
CA PRO A 11 -5.60 -27.57 4.49
C PRO A 11 -5.36 -26.12 4.95
N ILE A 12 -6.00 -25.19 4.24
CA ILE A 12 -5.97 -23.73 4.43
C ILE A 12 -6.33 -23.30 5.88
N ASN A 13 -6.93 -24.21 6.66
CA ASN A 13 -7.18 -24.01 8.09
C ASN A 13 -5.92 -24.01 8.96
N THR A 14 -4.81 -24.58 8.48
CA THR A 14 -3.54 -24.62 9.23
C THR A 14 -2.84 -23.27 9.15
N GLU A 15 -2.73 -22.65 7.97
CA GLU A 15 -2.14 -21.30 7.83
C GLU A 15 -3.03 -20.20 8.44
N ILE A 16 -4.36 -20.27 8.26
CA ILE A 16 -5.28 -19.32 8.92
C ILE A 16 -5.31 -19.56 10.43
N GLY A 17 -5.21 -20.81 10.88
CA GLY A 17 -5.11 -21.20 12.28
C GLY A 17 -3.81 -20.70 12.92
N GLU A 18 -2.68 -20.83 12.25
CA GLU A 18 -1.38 -20.31 12.67
C GLU A 18 -1.35 -18.78 12.69
N ILE A 19 -2.02 -18.12 11.72
CA ILE A 19 -2.18 -16.65 11.70
C ILE A 19 -3.15 -16.19 12.80
N GLN A 20 -4.24 -16.92 13.06
CA GLN A 20 -5.16 -16.63 14.17
C GLN A 20 -4.51 -16.89 15.53
N GLU A 21 -3.73 -17.96 15.68
CA GLU A 21 -2.94 -18.22 16.90
C GLU A 21 -1.88 -17.13 17.09
N SER A 22 -1.20 -16.72 16.02
CA SER A 22 -0.26 -15.60 16.07
C SER A 22 -0.97 -14.29 16.45
N LEU A 23 -2.09 -13.95 15.80
CA LEU A 23 -2.89 -12.76 16.11
C LEU A 23 -3.45 -12.80 17.54
N ASN A 24 -3.91 -13.96 18.02
CA ASN A 24 -4.39 -14.14 19.40
C ASN A 24 -3.25 -14.04 20.42
N GLN A 25 -2.04 -14.51 20.10
CA GLN A 25 -0.85 -14.28 20.94
C GLN A 25 -0.46 -12.79 20.98
N TYR A 26 -0.69 -12.03 19.90
CA TYR A 26 -0.39 -10.59 19.82
C TYR A 26 -1.49 -9.70 20.43
N GLN A 27 -2.78 -10.07 20.35
CA GLN A 27 -3.91 -9.26 20.85
C GLN A 27 -3.98 -9.16 22.39
N PHE A 28 -3.31 -10.05 23.14
CA PHE A 28 -3.29 -10.03 24.61
C PHE A 28 -2.06 -9.36 25.25
N GLN A 29 -1.20 -8.66 24.50
CA GLN A 29 -0.05 -7.95 25.06
C GLN A 29 -0.05 -6.44 24.78
N THR A 30 -1.20 -5.80 24.99
CA THR A 30 -1.37 -4.33 24.98
C THR A 30 -1.00 -3.66 26.31
N GLN A 31 -0.32 -4.38 27.20
CA GLN A 31 0.47 -3.76 28.26
C GLN A 31 1.96 -3.83 27.89
N PRO A 32 2.79 -2.84 28.28
CA PRO A 32 4.24 -2.96 28.24
C PRO A 32 4.65 -4.03 29.25
N THR A 33 4.48 -5.30 28.89
CA THR A 33 4.96 -6.43 29.68
C THR A 33 6.39 -6.70 29.28
N ASP A 34 7.25 -6.65 30.29
CA ASP A 34 8.68 -6.90 30.28
C ASP A 34 9.13 -7.94 29.23
N ASP A 35 10.07 -7.48 28.41
CA ASP A 35 11.32 -8.15 28.04
C ASP A 35 11.31 -9.69 28.07
N SER A 36 11.27 -10.31 26.89
CA SER A 36 11.68 -11.71 26.77
C SER A 36 13.17 -11.84 27.09
N LYS A 37 13.47 -12.31 28.31
CA LYS A 37 14.80 -12.73 28.74
C LYS A 37 15.30 -13.84 27.82
N ASN A 38 16.29 -13.54 26.99
CA ASN A 38 17.24 -14.56 26.56
C ASN A 38 18.45 -14.43 27.48
N GLU A 39 18.75 -15.50 28.22
CA GLU A 39 19.69 -15.50 29.36
C GLU A 39 21.16 -15.21 28.97
N ASP A 40 21.47 -15.09 27.68
CA ASP A 40 22.81 -14.76 27.19
C ASP A 40 22.86 -13.39 26.48
N ASN A 41 23.27 -12.36 27.25
CA ASN A 41 23.86 -11.10 26.80
C ASN A 41 23.00 -10.06 26.04
N GLY A 42 21.69 -9.98 26.28
CA GLY A 42 20.89 -8.80 25.88
C GLY A 42 19.39 -9.04 25.73
N PHE A 43 18.63 -7.96 25.58
CA PHE A 43 17.16 -7.99 25.41
C PHE A 43 16.76 -7.48 24.03
N TYR A 44 15.82 -8.15 23.37
CA TYR A 44 15.27 -7.67 22.10
C TYR A 44 14.19 -6.63 22.36
N LEU A 45 14.25 -5.50 21.65
CA LEU A 45 13.17 -4.53 21.69
C LEU A 45 11.95 -5.09 20.95
N LYS A 46 10.78 -4.98 21.58
CA LYS A 46 9.51 -5.40 21.00
C LYS A 46 9.11 -4.48 19.85
N GLN A 47 8.77 -5.08 18.72
CA GLN A 47 8.27 -4.37 17.54
C GLN A 47 6.77 -4.10 17.72
N SER A 48 6.25 -3.04 17.07
CA SER A 48 4.82 -2.76 17.05
C SER A 48 4.04 -3.83 16.26
N VAL A 49 4.63 -4.31 15.17
CA VAL A 49 4.09 -5.35 14.29
C VAL A 49 5.22 -6.28 13.86
N ASP A 50 4.95 -7.58 13.78
CA ASP A 50 5.90 -8.52 13.18
C ASP A 50 6.05 -8.22 11.67
N PRO A 51 7.27 -8.05 11.14
CA PRO A 51 7.49 -7.76 9.72
C PRO A 51 6.93 -8.83 8.77
N TYR A 52 6.85 -10.10 9.20
CA TYR A 52 6.24 -11.16 8.39
C TYR A 52 4.72 -10.98 8.26
N ILE A 53 4.07 -10.55 9.35
CA ILE A 53 2.65 -10.21 9.35
C ILE A 53 2.42 -8.97 8.47
N ALA A 54 3.30 -7.96 8.58
CA ALA A 54 3.21 -6.77 7.75
C ALA A 54 3.34 -7.10 6.24
N GLU A 55 4.31 -7.95 5.86
CA GLU A 55 4.46 -8.45 4.48
C GLU A 55 3.22 -9.22 3.99
N PHE A 56 2.55 -9.99 4.87
CA PHE A 56 1.28 -10.62 4.53
C PHE A 56 0.19 -9.59 4.19
N TYR A 57 0.02 -8.54 5.00
CA TYR A 57 -0.96 -7.48 4.72
C TYR A 57 -0.66 -6.73 3.44
N TYR A 58 0.61 -6.43 3.16
CA TYR A 58 1.03 -5.82 1.90
C TYR A 58 0.64 -6.71 0.71
N ASN A 59 0.94 -8.00 0.76
CA ASN A 59 0.69 -8.93 -0.34
C ASN A 59 -0.79 -9.29 -0.53
N LYS A 60 -1.61 -9.20 0.52
CA LYS A 60 -3.02 -9.63 0.50
C LYS A 60 -4.02 -8.48 0.49
N SER A 61 -3.59 -7.25 0.75
CA SER A 61 -4.46 -6.07 0.68
C SER A 61 -3.89 -5.05 -0.30
N GLY A 62 -4.49 -4.98 -1.49
CA GLY A 62 -4.09 -4.00 -2.51
C GLY A 62 -4.14 -2.56 -2.01
N MET A 63 -5.11 -2.20 -1.16
CA MET A 63 -5.18 -0.86 -0.58
C MET A 63 -4.06 -0.56 0.40
N VAL A 64 -3.60 -1.54 1.21
CA VAL A 64 -2.44 -1.35 2.07
C VAL A 64 -1.18 -1.16 1.23
N ALA A 65 -0.95 -2.02 0.24
CA ALA A 65 0.20 -1.92 -0.67
C ALA A 65 0.22 -0.56 -1.40
N SER A 66 -0.86 -0.20 -2.08
CA SER A 66 -0.95 1.09 -2.79
C SER A 66 -0.74 2.28 -1.85
N SER A 67 -1.23 2.23 -0.61
CA SER A 67 -1.02 3.31 0.35
C SER A 67 0.45 3.44 0.77
N VAL A 68 1.15 2.32 0.96
CA VAL A 68 2.59 2.32 1.27
C VAL A 68 3.39 2.86 0.09
N ASP A 69 3.09 2.38 -1.11
CA ASP A 69 3.78 2.77 -2.35
C ASP A 69 3.59 4.25 -2.66
N ILE A 70 2.35 4.75 -2.62
CA ILE A 70 2.04 6.16 -2.87
C ILE A 70 2.76 7.05 -1.84
N LEU A 71 2.76 6.69 -0.56
CA LEU A 71 3.47 7.49 0.45
C LEU A 71 4.99 7.46 0.24
N ALA A 72 5.59 6.33 -0.12
CA ALA A 72 7.02 6.25 -0.41
C ALA A 72 7.41 7.01 -1.69
N GLU A 73 6.50 7.06 -2.65
CA GLU A 73 6.63 7.86 -3.86
C GLU A 73 6.55 9.35 -3.54
N ASP A 74 5.43 9.79 -2.97
CA ASP A 74 5.07 11.20 -2.75
C ASP A 74 5.90 11.89 -1.65
N VAL A 75 6.47 11.14 -0.70
CA VAL A 75 7.32 11.72 0.36
C VAL A 75 8.77 11.84 -0.11
N ILE A 76 9.29 10.87 -0.87
CA ILE A 76 10.74 10.78 -1.16
C ILE A 76 11.04 10.65 -2.65
N LEU A 77 10.48 9.65 -3.33
CA LEU A 77 10.99 9.20 -4.63
C LEU A 77 10.88 10.28 -5.72
N THR A 78 9.74 10.98 -5.78
CA THR A 78 9.46 11.98 -6.82
C THR A 78 10.07 13.33 -6.50
N ASN A 79 10.42 13.59 -5.24
CA ASN A 79 10.86 14.89 -4.78
C ASN A 79 12.37 15.03 -4.85
N LYS A 80 12.82 16.24 -5.16
CA LYS A 80 14.23 16.61 -5.08
C LYS A 80 14.66 16.72 -3.62
N ILE A 81 15.88 16.28 -3.31
CA ILE A 81 16.48 16.43 -1.98
C ILE A 81 17.69 17.35 -2.11
N THR A 82 17.65 18.46 -1.37
CA THR A 82 18.71 19.48 -1.43
C THR A 82 19.30 19.75 -0.07
N ALA A 83 20.61 19.93 -0.05
CA ALA A 83 21.38 20.47 1.05
C ALA A 83 21.75 21.92 0.74
N GLU A 84 21.50 22.79 1.71
CA GLU A 84 21.77 24.23 1.68
C GLU A 84 22.80 24.57 2.78
N ASN A 85 23.88 25.27 2.40
CA ASN A 85 24.87 25.88 3.28
C ASN A 85 25.60 26.99 2.50
N ASP A 86 25.69 28.18 3.08
CA ASP A 86 26.23 29.38 2.40
C ASP A 86 27.77 29.41 2.31
N GLU A 87 28.46 28.59 3.11
CA GLU A 87 29.91 28.65 3.27
C GLU A 87 30.66 27.56 2.49
N ILE A 88 29.97 26.48 2.10
CA ILE A 88 30.60 25.27 1.54
C ILE A 88 29.95 24.88 0.22
N ASN A 89 30.78 24.48 -0.75
CA ASN A 89 30.27 23.89 -2.00
C ASN A 89 29.68 22.50 -1.74
N LEU A 90 28.35 22.39 -1.79
CA LEU A 90 27.60 21.16 -1.51
C LEU A 90 27.31 20.30 -2.75
N LYS A 91 27.90 20.61 -3.93
CA LYS A 91 27.57 19.92 -5.19
C LYS A 91 27.62 18.40 -5.05
N ARG A 92 28.70 17.86 -4.48
CA ARG A 92 28.88 16.40 -4.31
C ARG A 92 27.87 15.79 -3.32
N ILE A 93 27.56 16.49 -2.24
CA ILE A 93 26.55 16.04 -1.26
C ILE A 93 25.18 15.98 -1.93
N ASN A 94 24.83 17.00 -2.71
CA ASN A 94 23.57 17.05 -3.45
C ASN A 94 23.48 15.94 -4.51
N GLU A 95 24.55 15.65 -5.24
CA GLU A 95 24.60 14.49 -6.15
C GLU A 95 24.35 13.18 -5.41
N CYS A 96 25.02 12.97 -4.26
CA CYS A 96 24.79 11.77 -3.45
C CYS A 96 23.33 11.71 -2.95
N LEU A 97 22.76 12.79 -2.43
CA LEU A 97 21.37 12.81 -1.93
C LEU A 97 20.36 12.41 -3.00
N GLU A 98 20.57 12.83 -4.24
CA GLU A 98 19.72 12.45 -5.37
C GLU A 98 19.80 10.95 -5.71
N GLU A 99 21.00 10.36 -5.69
CA GLU A 99 21.23 8.93 -5.93
C GLU A 99 20.62 8.03 -4.84
N LEU A 100 20.43 8.56 -3.62
CA LEU A 100 19.89 7.83 -2.48
C LEU A 100 18.37 7.66 -2.50
N ARG A 101 17.64 8.46 -3.28
CA ARG A 101 16.16 8.53 -3.25
C ARG A 101 15.49 7.16 -3.38
N PRO A 102 15.89 6.24 -4.27
CA PRO A 102 15.25 4.92 -4.35
C PRO A 102 15.41 4.11 -3.06
N GLN A 103 16.60 4.14 -2.46
CA GLN A 103 16.91 3.37 -1.25
C GLN A 103 16.21 3.95 -0.02
N LEU A 104 16.12 5.29 0.05
CA LEU A 104 15.34 5.99 1.07
C LEU A 104 13.83 5.72 0.91
N SER A 105 13.32 5.66 -0.32
CA SER A 105 11.93 5.31 -0.61
C SER A 105 11.60 3.89 -0.13
N TYR A 106 12.44 2.90 -0.41
CA TYR A 106 12.28 1.55 0.16
C TYR A 106 12.35 1.53 1.68
N GLN A 107 13.30 2.28 2.27
CA GLN A 107 13.42 2.37 3.72
C GLN A 107 12.14 2.95 4.36
N TYR A 108 11.59 4.00 3.75
CA TYR A 108 10.37 4.62 4.23
C TYR A 108 9.13 3.74 4.00
N GLY A 109 9.07 3.00 2.89
CA GLY A 109 8.04 1.99 2.64
C GLY A 109 8.02 0.92 3.75
N ASP A 110 9.18 0.38 4.10
CA ASP A 110 9.32 -0.56 5.23
C ASP A 110 8.83 0.05 6.55
N GLU A 111 9.13 1.32 6.82
CA GLU A 111 8.67 2.00 8.03
C GLU A 111 7.15 2.21 8.04
N ARG A 112 6.55 2.62 6.92
CA ARG A 112 5.09 2.76 6.80
C ARG A 112 4.37 1.42 6.91
N LEU A 113 5.00 0.34 6.47
CA LEU A 113 4.42 -1.00 6.46
C LEU A 113 4.56 -1.70 7.82
N SER A 114 5.78 -1.75 8.37
CA SER A 114 6.14 -2.57 9.53
C SER A 114 6.46 -1.76 10.80
N GLY A 115 6.52 -0.43 10.68
CA GLY A 115 6.80 0.46 11.80
C GLY A 115 8.28 0.79 11.98
N ALA A 116 9.18 0.24 11.16
CA ALA A 116 10.56 0.69 11.09
C ALA A 116 11.18 0.37 9.73
N GLY A 117 12.18 1.17 9.35
CA GLY A 117 12.94 1.02 8.11
C GLY A 117 14.43 1.26 8.36
N CYS A 118 15.28 0.44 7.77
CA CYS A 118 16.72 0.48 8.00
C CYS A 118 17.50 0.51 6.69
N SER A 119 18.57 1.31 6.63
CA SER A 119 19.53 1.26 5.54
C SER A 119 20.95 1.20 6.05
N ARG A 120 21.79 0.37 5.43
CA ARG A 120 23.23 0.32 5.69
C ARG A 120 23.92 1.49 5.02
N ILE A 121 24.77 2.18 5.76
CA ILE A 121 25.61 3.27 5.26
C ILE A 121 26.89 2.68 4.66
N ILE A 122 27.20 3.04 3.42
CA ILE A 122 28.39 2.56 2.71
C ILE A 122 29.15 3.78 2.18
N PRO A 123 30.30 4.12 2.79
CA PRO A 123 31.20 5.12 2.23
C PRO A 123 31.71 4.68 0.85
N THR A 124 31.80 5.61 -0.09
CA THR A 124 32.41 5.37 -1.40
C THR A 124 33.82 5.97 -1.46
N ASN A 125 34.65 5.47 -2.38
CA ASN A 125 36.06 5.87 -2.49
C ASN A 125 36.23 7.36 -2.84
N ASP A 126 35.22 7.98 -3.45
CA ASP A 126 35.27 9.37 -3.96
C ASP A 126 34.70 10.40 -2.96
N ASN A 127 34.95 10.20 -1.67
CA ASN A 127 34.37 11.02 -0.59
C ASN A 127 32.82 11.13 -0.66
N GLY A 128 32.15 10.10 -1.18
CA GLY A 128 30.70 10.00 -1.22
C GLY A 128 30.18 8.95 -0.24
N PHE A 129 28.86 8.75 -0.25
CA PHE A 129 28.25 7.62 0.44
C PHE A 129 27.02 7.14 -0.32
N THR A 130 26.68 5.87 -0.15
CA THR A 130 25.43 5.28 -0.60
C THR A 130 24.71 4.61 0.56
N LEU A 131 23.41 4.39 0.40
CA LEU A 131 22.58 3.64 1.33
C LEU A 131 22.11 2.37 0.64
N ILE A 132 22.09 1.25 1.36
CA ILE A 132 21.44 0.03 0.89
C ILE A 132 20.37 -0.33 1.90
N GLN A 133 19.12 -0.29 1.47
CA GLN A 133 17.99 -0.68 2.30
C GLN A 133 18.14 -2.14 2.73
N LEU A 134 17.91 -2.40 4.02
CA LEU A 134 17.92 -3.72 4.62
C LEU A 134 16.49 -4.13 4.95
N PRO A 135 15.95 -5.21 4.35
CA PRO A 135 14.57 -5.63 4.57
C PRO A 135 14.26 -5.86 6.05
N GLN A 136 13.22 -5.22 6.57
CA GLN A 136 12.90 -5.25 8.00
C GLN A 136 12.69 -6.67 8.55
N LYS A 137 12.21 -7.62 7.75
CA LYS A 137 12.07 -9.03 8.14
C LYS A 137 13.36 -9.73 8.57
N GLN A 138 14.50 -9.19 8.15
CA GLN A 138 15.81 -9.73 8.53
C GLN A 138 16.35 -9.09 9.81
N LEU A 139 15.67 -8.07 10.36
CA LEU A 139 16.24 -7.17 11.36
C LEU A 139 15.55 -7.28 12.71
N LYS A 140 16.36 -7.18 13.76
CA LYS A 140 15.91 -7.03 15.14
C LYS A 140 16.77 -6.01 15.87
N LEU A 141 16.16 -5.23 16.75
CA LEU A 141 16.90 -4.37 17.66
C LEU A 141 17.21 -5.11 18.95
N LYS A 142 18.48 -5.08 19.35
CA LYS A 142 18.97 -5.74 20.56
C LYS A 142 19.64 -4.70 21.46
N LYS A 143 19.28 -4.70 22.74
CA LYS A 143 20.01 -3.97 23.78
C LYS A 143 21.10 -4.85 24.35
N ILE A 144 22.34 -4.40 24.24
CA ILE A 144 23.50 -5.06 24.84
C ILE A 144 23.99 -4.24 26.04
N LYS A 145 24.33 -4.94 27.13
CA LYS A 145 24.90 -4.31 28.33
C LYS A 145 26.40 -4.19 28.17
N HIS A 146 26.94 -3.00 28.40
CA HIS A 146 28.37 -2.75 28.38
C HIS A 146 28.98 -2.84 29.80
N THR A 147 30.30 -2.90 29.88
CA THR A 147 31.06 -2.99 31.14
C THR A 147 30.87 -1.78 32.05
N ASP A 148 30.53 -0.63 31.48
CA ASP A 148 30.14 0.60 32.21
C ASP A 148 28.74 0.54 32.84
N GLY A 149 28.02 -0.57 32.66
CA GLY A 149 26.67 -0.77 33.19
C GLY A 149 25.54 -0.16 32.35
N LYS A 150 25.85 0.60 31.29
CA LYS A 150 24.86 1.17 30.36
C LYS A 150 24.41 0.14 29.32
N GLN A 151 23.25 0.37 28.74
CA GLN A 151 22.69 -0.43 27.66
C GLN A 151 22.77 0.34 26.34
N TYR A 152 23.18 -0.36 25.28
CA TYR A 152 23.31 0.19 23.94
C TYR A 152 22.42 -0.58 22.97
N THR A 153 21.62 0.14 22.19
CA THR A 153 20.77 -0.44 21.16
C THR A 153 21.56 -0.66 19.88
N ILE A 154 21.56 -1.88 19.37
CA ILE A 154 22.22 -2.28 18.12
C ILE A 154 21.24 -2.99 17.20
N VAL A 155 21.55 -3.03 15.90
CA VAL A 155 20.76 -3.76 14.90
C VAL A 155 21.40 -5.12 14.64
N GLU A 156 20.65 -6.19 14.81
CA GLU A 156 21.01 -7.55 14.41
C GLU A 156 20.32 -7.87 13.07
N GLN A 157 21.09 -8.31 12.08
CA GLN A 157 20.61 -8.77 10.78
C GLN A 157 20.86 -10.27 10.64
N LEU A 158 19.79 -11.03 10.40
CA LEU A 158 19.88 -12.43 9.99
C LEU A 158 20.17 -12.52 8.49
N ILE A 159 21.27 -13.16 8.13
CA ILE A 159 21.61 -13.49 6.74
C ILE A 159 21.27 -14.95 6.48
N GLN A 160 20.18 -15.17 5.75
CA GLN A 160 19.84 -16.48 5.23
C GLN A 160 20.68 -16.75 3.99
N ASN A 161 21.64 -17.67 4.09
CA ASN A 161 22.53 -18.01 2.99
C ASN A 161 21.93 -19.20 2.21
N VAL A 162 21.49 -18.97 0.97
CA VAL A 162 20.81 -19.97 0.11
C VAL A 162 21.66 -21.24 -0.11
N LYS A 163 22.98 -21.17 0.07
CA LYS A 163 23.91 -22.27 -0.18
C LYS A 163 24.17 -23.20 1.00
N THR A 164 23.75 -22.86 2.21
CA THR A 164 24.01 -23.66 3.42
C THR A 164 22.79 -23.60 4.33
N GLN A 165 21.90 -24.56 4.18
CA GLN A 165 20.59 -24.59 4.85
C GLN A 165 20.63 -24.62 6.39
N ASN A 166 21.82 -24.74 7.03
CA ASN A 166 21.91 -24.99 8.48
C ASN A 166 22.77 -24.00 9.31
N ASN A 167 23.29 -22.91 8.75
CA ASN A 167 24.05 -21.93 9.54
C ASN A 167 23.47 -20.52 9.42
N ASN A 168 22.67 -20.13 10.41
CA ASN A 168 22.23 -18.74 10.59
C ASN A 168 23.46 -17.86 10.86
N PHE A 169 23.73 -16.91 9.96
CA PHE A 169 24.81 -15.94 10.13
C PHE A 169 24.23 -14.58 10.49
N TYR A 170 24.70 -14.00 11.60
CA TYR A 170 24.24 -12.70 12.09
C TYR A 170 25.28 -11.61 11.84
N ARG A 171 24.84 -10.48 11.29
CA ARG A 171 25.61 -9.22 11.27
C ARG A 171 25.05 -8.26 12.31
N TYR A 172 25.92 -7.44 12.88
CA TYR A 172 25.53 -6.43 13.86
C TYR A 172 25.96 -5.05 13.39
N TYR A 173 25.09 -4.06 13.54
CA TYR A 173 25.34 -2.68 13.13
C TYR A 173 25.06 -1.69 14.25
N LYS A 174 25.78 -0.57 14.22
CA LYS A 174 25.55 0.60 15.08
C LYS A 174 24.55 1.54 14.39
N ILE A 175 23.58 2.08 15.13
CA ILE A 175 22.69 3.12 14.61
C ILE A 175 23.46 4.44 14.66
N PHE A 176 23.67 5.11 13.52
CA PHE A 176 24.62 6.23 13.45
C PHE A 176 24.30 7.43 14.35
N THR A 177 23.04 7.59 14.75
CA THR A 177 22.58 8.66 15.65
C THR A 177 22.89 8.39 17.12
N ASN A 178 23.23 7.15 17.49
CA ASN A 178 23.57 6.77 18.86
C ASN A 178 25.09 6.87 19.08
N GLU A 179 25.46 7.26 20.30
CA GLU A 179 26.85 7.20 20.75
C GLU A 179 27.18 5.82 21.34
N TYR A 180 28.34 5.28 20.98
CA TYR A 180 28.79 3.97 21.43
C TYR A 180 30.22 4.03 21.96
N PRO A 181 30.56 3.31 23.04
CA PRO A 181 31.92 3.20 23.51
C PRO A 181 32.77 2.45 22.47
N ASN A 182 34.07 2.78 22.43
CA ASN A 182 35.00 2.25 21.43
C ASN A 182 35.27 0.75 21.62
N ASP A 183 35.17 0.27 22.86
CA ASP A 183 35.39 -1.12 23.27
C ASP A 183 34.11 -1.97 23.27
N LEU A 184 32.97 -1.42 22.84
CA LEU A 184 31.72 -2.17 22.73
C LEU A 184 31.89 -3.38 21.80
N GLN A 185 31.67 -4.58 22.32
CA GLN A 185 31.74 -5.82 21.56
C GLN A 185 30.36 -6.30 21.12
N THR A 186 30.30 -6.99 19.99
CA THR A 186 29.09 -7.68 19.53
C THR A 186 28.86 -8.95 20.35
N PRO A 187 27.61 -9.47 20.43
CA PRO A 187 27.32 -10.71 21.16
C PRO A 187 28.15 -11.93 20.72
N ASN A 188 28.62 -11.96 19.48
CA ASN A 188 29.45 -13.03 18.93
C ASN A 188 30.95 -12.70 18.86
N SER A 189 31.38 -11.57 19.44
CA SER A 189 32.78 -11.09 19.41
C SER A 189 33.39 -10.90 18.00
N LYS A 190 32.58 -10.88 16.93
CA LYS A 190 33.05 -10.68 15.54
C LYS A 190 33.16 -9.21 15.12
N GLY A 191 32.83 -8.28 16.02
CA GLY A 191 32.83 -6.85 15.73
C GLY A 191 31.63 -6.40 14.90
N PHE A 192 31.45 -5.08 14.82
CA PHE A 192 30.35 -4.47 14.08
C PHE A 192 30.65 -4.43 12.58
N SER A 193 29.62 -4.66 11.77
CA SER A 193 29.68 -4.62 10.30
C SER A 193 29.58 -3.19 9.73
N GLY A 194 29.41 -2.18 10.58
CA GLY A 194 29.34 -0.77 10.19
C GLY A 194 28.20 -0.02 10.87
N TYR A 195 27.77 1.07 10.23
CA TYR A 195 26.67 1.92 10.67
C TYR A 195 25.43 1.77 9.79
N VAL A 196 24.27 1.97 10.38
CA VAL A 196 22.96 1.97 9.71
C VAL A 196 22.18 3.22 10.08
N THR A 197 21.33 3.67 9.16
CA THR A 197 20.22 4.57 9.44
C THR A 197 19.03 3.77 9.97
N TRP A 198 18.25 4.39 10.85
CA TRP A 198 17.03 3.79 11.38
C TRP A 198 15.92 4.84 11.33
N LEU A 199 14.89 4.55 10.56
CA LEU A 199 13.64 5.31 10.50
C LEU A 199 12.60 4.53 11.28
N GLY A 200 11.92 5.22 12.17
CA GLY A 200 10.99 4.71 13.16
C GLY A 200 10.83 5.78 14.22
N GLU A 201 10.36 5.39 15.40
CA GLU A 201 10.03 6.29 16.51
C GLU A 201 8.65 6.93 16.40
N SER A 202 7.89 6.82 17.48
CA SER A 202 6.60 7.45 17.64
C SER A 202 6.44 7.94 19.08
N GLN A 203 5.36 8.64 19.35
CA GLN A 203 5.05 9.13 20.71
C GLN A 203 5.00 8.01 21.76
N PHE A 204 4.78 6.75 21.34
CA PHE A 204 4.63 5.60 22.23
C PHE A 204 5.85 4.67 22.26
N TYR A 205 6.72 4.73 21.25
CA TYR A 205 7.83 3.80 21.09
C TYR A 205 9.09 4.51 20.57
N ASN A 206 10.23 4.30 21.22
CA ASN A 206 11.47 5.04 20.90
C ASN A 206 12.13 4.65 19.57
N TYR A 207 11.91 3.43 19.08
CA TYR A 207 12.54 2.93 17.84
C TYR A 207 11.53 2.44 16.81
N TYR A 208 10.25 2.33 17.17
CA TYR A 208 9.23 1.80 16.28
C TYR A 208 8.08 2.81 16.14
N SER A 209 7.40 2.75 15.01
CA SER A 209 6.16 3.44 14.72
C SER A 209 5.02 2.44 14.72
N ILE A 210 3.79 2.90 14.91
CA ILE A 210 2.61 2.09 14.65
C ILE A 210 2.22 2.32 13.18
N PRO A 211 2.21 1.29 12.32
CA PRO A 211 1.75 1.43 10.93
C PRO A 211 0.32 1.97 10.85
N PHE A 212 0.03 2.80 9.84
CA PHE A 212 -1.29 3.47 9.71
C PHE A 212 -2.46 2.48 9.59
N TRP A 213 -2.21 1.30 9.02
CA TRP A 213 -3.21 0.26 8.78
C TRP A 213 -3.47 -0.62 10.02
N TYR A 214 -2.57 -0.62 11.01
CA TYR A 214 -2.58 -1.57 12.13
C TYR A 214 -3.88 -1.51 12.94
N GLN A 215 -4.45 -0.31 13.13
CA GLN A 215 -5.72 -0.12 13.84
C GLN A 215 -6.93 -0.73 13.11
N ASN A 216 -6.80 -0.99 11.80
CA ASN A 216 -7.84 -1.60 10.97
C ASN A 216 -7.51 -3.05 10.61
N SER A 217 -6.53 -3.68 11.27
CA SER A 217 -6.06 -5.05 10.96
C SER A 217 -7.18 -6.10 10.93
N GLU A 218 -8.11 -6.05 11.87
CA GLU A 218 -9.27 -6.96 11.91
C GLU A 218 -10.22 -6.79 10.71
N LEU A 219 -10.45 -5.53 10.32
CA LEU A 219 -11.24 -5.19 9.13
C LEU A 219 -10.55 -5.68 7.86
N ILE A 220 -9.24 -5.46 7.75
CA ILE A 220 -8.45 -5.94 6.61
C ILE A 220 -8.48 -7.47 6.55
N ASN A 221 -8.34 -8.17 7.69
CA ASN A 221 -8.46 -9.63 7.75
C ASN A 221 -9.82 -10.12 7.26
N SER A 222 -10.89 -9.42 7.65
CA SER A 222 -12.25 -9.75 7.20
C SER A 222 -12.38 -9.65 5.68
N LYS A 223 -11.80 -8.60 5.06
CA LYS A 223 -11.75 -8.46 3.60
C LYS A 223 -10.97 -9.59 2.95
N ILE A 224 -9.77 -9.90 3.46
CA ILE A 224 -8.93 -10.99 2.93
C ILE A 224 -9.70 -12.33 2.97
N CYS A 225 -10.39 -12.64 4.07
CA CYS A 225 -11.21 -13.84 4.18
C CYS A 225 -12.37 -13.87 3.18
N ILE A 226 -13.07 -12.74 3.00
CA ILE A 226 -14.15 -12.62 2.03
C ILE A 226 -13.65 -12.88 0.61
N GLU A 227 -12.55 -12.24 0.20
CA GLU A 227 -11.97 -12.40 -1.14
C GLU A 227 -11.47 -13.83 -1.39
N GLN A 228 -10.88 -14.47 -0.38
CA GLN A 228 -10.47 -15.87 -0.46
C GLN A 228 -11.67 -16.81 -0.59
N LEU A 229 -12.74 -16.57 0.17
CA LEU A 229 -13.99 -17.35 0.06
C LEU A 229 -14.62 -17.17 -1.32
N ASP A 230 -14.67 -15.95 -1.85
CA ASP A 230 -15.22 -15.68 -3.18
C ASP A 230 -14.36 -16.30 -4.29
N THR A 231 -13.04 -16.25 -4.16
CA THR A 231 -12.11 -16.91 -5.09
C THR A 231 -12.28 -18.43 -5.08
N LYS A 232 -12.36 -19.07 -3.90
CA LYS A 232 -12.65 -20.51 -3.78
C LYS A 232 -13.99 -20.86 -4.40
N THR A 233 -14.98 -20.01 -4.14
CA THR A 233 -16.33 -20.16 -4.64
C THR A 233 -16.37 -20.11 -6.18
N PHE A 234 -15.65 -19.17 -6.78
CA PHE A 234 -15.49 -19.06 -8.23
C PHE A 234 -14.73 -20.27 -8.79
N ASN A 235 -13.59 -20.61 -8.18
CA ASN A 235 -12.72 -21.71 -8.62
C ASN A 235 -13.38 -23.09 -8.51
N ASN A 236 -14.26 -23.28 -7.53
CA ASN A 236 -14.97 -24.54 -7.35
C ASN A 236 -16.00 -24.80 -8.47
N GLY A 237 -16.38 -23.78 -9.25
CA GLY A 237 -17.31 -23.91 -10.38
C GLY A 237 -18.70 -24.42 -9.98
N ASN A 238 -19.69 -24.22 -10.84
CA ASN A 238 -21.08 -24.71 -10.69
C ASN A 238 -21.67 -24.61 -9.27
N LYS A 239 -22.04 -23.40 -8.86
CA LYS A 239 -23.07 -23.27 -7.83
C LYS A 239 -24.40 -23.74 -8.41
N ALA A 240 -25.01 -24.73 -7.77
CA ALA A 240 -26.40 -25.06 -8.06
C ALA A 240 -27.25 -23.79 -7.87
N ALA A 241 -27.90 -23.32 -8.93
CA ALA A 241 -28.79 -22.14 -8.88
C ALA A 241 -30.04 -22.41 -8.01
N GLY A 242 -30.37 -23.68 -7.83
CA GLY A 242 -31.43 -24.18 -6.98
C GLY A 242 -31.46 -25.71 -6.96
N ILE A 243 -32.34 -26.26 -6.13
CA ILE A 243 -32.62 -27.69 -6.06
C ILE A 243 -34.03 -27.90 -6.60
N VAL A 244 -34.17 -28.78 -7.59
CA VAL A 244 -35.48 -29.24 -8.05
C VAL A 244 -35.82 -30.54 -7.31
N TYR A 245 -36.92 -30.53 -6.58
CA TYR A 245 -37.48 -31.71 -5.91
C TYR A 245 -38.58 -32.30 -6.77
N PHE A 246 -38.50 -33.61 -7.00
CA PHE A 246 -39.58 -34.39 -7.60
C PHE A 246 -40.17 -35.30 -6.53
N ASN A 247 -41.47 -35.18 -6.28
CA ASN A 247 -42.18 -36.06 -5.38
C ASN A 247 -43.21 -36.87 -6.18
N LYS A 248 -43.01 -38.19 -6.18
CA LYS A 248 -43.89 -39.20 -6.80
C LYS A 248 -43.98 -40.41 -5.87
N THR A 249 -45.19 -40.87 -5.62
CA THR A 249 -45.48 -42.10 -4.85
C THR A 249 -44.85 -43.31 -5.54
N GLY A 250 -44.04 -44.09 -4.81
CA GLY A 250 -43.35 -45.28 -5.32
C GLY A 250 -41.88 -45.11 -5.69
N ILE A 251 -41.31 -43.91 -5.60
CA ILE A 251 -39.85 -43.71 -5.74
C ILE A 251 -39.17 -44.14 -4.43
N THR A 252 -38.36 -45.19 -4.49
CA THR A 252 -37.48 -45.60 -3.39
C THR A 252 -36.57 -44.42 -3.03
N GLN A 253 -36.57 -43.98 -1.76
CA GLN A 253 -35.58 -43.02 -1.29
C GLN A 253 -34.18 -43.52 -1.69
N LEU A 254 -33.42 -42.70 -2.41
CA LEU A 254 -31.99 -42.92 -2.56
C LEU A 254 -31.38 -42.75 -1.17
N ASN A 255 -31.20 -43.85 -0.44
CA ASN A 255 -30.47 -43.87 0.81
C ASN A 255 -29.00 -43.56 0.51
N PHE A 256 -28.63 -42.27 0.52
CA PHE A 256 -27.24 -41.83 0.50
C PHE A 256 -26.56 -41.96 1.87
N ASN A 257 -27.26 -42.45 2.89
CA ASN A 257 -26.68 -42.71 4.20
C ASN A 257 -26.09 -44.12 4.24
N LYS A 258 -24.91 -44.30 3.62
CA LYS A 258 -23.91 -45.18 4.23
C LYS A 258 -23.17 -44.32 5.25
N ALA A 259 -23.32 -44.70 6.52
CA ALA A 259 -22.85 -43.97 7.67
C ALA A 259 -21.39 -43.50 7.51
N LEU A 260 -21.18 -42.22 7.83
CA LEU A 260 -19.93 -41.79 8.46
C LEU A 260 -19.75 -42.62 9.73
N GLY A 261 -19.01 -43.72 9.64
CA GLY A 261 -18.72 -44.58 10.77
C GLY A 261 -18.67 -46.04 10.38
N GLU A 262 -17.53 -46.46 9.84
CA GLU A 262 -16.79 -47.70 10.16
C GLU A 262 -15.87 -48.04 8.99
N GLU A 263 -14.57 -48.01 9.28
CA GLU A 263 -13.52 -48.55 8.42
C GLU A 263 -13.73 -50.06 8.31
N GLU A 264 -14.37 -50.54 7.24
CA GLU A 264 -14.28 -51.94 6.85
C GLU A 264 -13.50 -52.08 5.55
N THR A 265 -12.50 -52.95 5.68
CA THR A 265 -11.50 -53.39 4.73
C THR A 265 -12.01 -53.61 3.32
N ALA A 266 -11.22 -53.11 2.37
CA ALA A 266 -11.30 -53.46 0.95
C ALA A 266 -11.13 -54.98 0.77
N ASP A 267 -12.20 -55.64 0.35
CA ASP A 267 -12.22 -56.64 -0.73
C ASP A 267 -13.60 -57.30 -0.74
N GLU A 268 -14.43 -56.91 -1.71
CA GLU A 268 -15.34 -57.77 -2.49
C GLU A 268 -16.28 -56.87 -3.31
N ASP A 269 -16.15 -57.01 -4.63
CA ASP A 269 -17.10 -56.69 -5.72
C ASP A 269 -18.53 -56.30 -5.33
N LEU A 270 -18.72 -55.10 -4.78
CA LEU A 270 -19.97 -54.37 -4.88
C LEU A 270 -19.82 -53.35 -6.00
N ASN A 271 -20.10 -53.82 -7.22
CA ASN A 271 -20.63 -52.99 -8.30
C ASN A 271 -21.94 -52.32 -7.80
N LEU A 272 -21.80 -51.29 -6.96
CA LEU A 272 -22.80 -50.25 -6.77
C LEU A 272 -22.66 -49.28 -7.94
N SER A 273 -22.86 -49.80 -9.17
CA SER A 273 -23.48 -48.97 -10.19
C SER A 273 -24.85 -48.64 -9.62
N SER A 274 -24.99 -47.43 -9.09
CA SER A 274 -26.30 -46.86 -8.80
C SER A 274 -27.03 -46.81 -10.14
N VAL A 275 -27.74 -47.88 -10.51
CA VAL A 275 -28.68 -47.88 -11.62
C VAL A 275 -29.76 -46.91 -11.18
N LEU A 276 -29.56 -45.65 -11.55
CA LEU A 276 -30.59 -44.65 -11.45
C LEU A 276 -31.76 -45.21 -12.26
N PRO A 277 -32.96 -45.33 -11.67
CA PRO A 277 -34.16 -45.68 -12.42
C PRO A 277 -34.20 -44.90 -13.75
N GLN A 278 -34.52 -45.56 -14.87
CA GLN A 278 -34.43 -44.99 -16.23
C GLN A 278 -35.14 -43.63 -16.36
N ASN A 279 -36.22 -43.43 -15.59
CA ASN A 279 -36.95 -42.17 -15.46
C ASN A 279 -36.12 -41.03 -14.84
N ILE A 280 -35.20 -41.32 -13.91
CA ILE A 280 -34.27 -40.35 -13.33
C ILE A 280 -33.12 -40.03 -14.29
N GLU A 281 -32.63 -41.00 -15.07
CA GLU A 281 -31.63 -40.73 -16.11
C GLU A 281 -32.21 -39.88 -17.25
N ASN A 282 -33.41 -40.20 -17.73
CA ASN A 282 -34.11 -39.40 -18.73
C ASN A 282 -34.34 -37.97 -18.23
N LEU A 283 -34.75 -37.81 -16.98
CA LEU A 283 -34.95 -36.50 -16.36
C LEU A 283 -33.63 -35.71 -16.21
N LYS A 284 -32.53 -36.37 -15.85
CA LYS A 284 -31.20 -35.73 -15.81
C LYS A 284 -30.72 -35.31 -17.20
N ASN A 285 -30.97 -36.12 -18.22
CA ASN A 285 -30.55 -35.82 -19.59
C ASN A 285 -31.39 -34.67 -20.17
N GLU A 286 -32.72 -34.69 -20.01
CA GLU A 286 -33.61 -33.60 -20.44
C GLU A 286 -33.26 -32.27 -19.75
N LEU A 287 -33.01 -32.27 -18.44
CA LEU A 287 -32.59 -31.06 -17.72
C LEU A 287 -31.20 -30.57 -18.15
N ARG A 288 -30.29 -31.48 -18.54
CA ARG A 288 -28.95 -31.14 -19.01
C ARG A 288 -28.98 -30.59 -20.44
N ASP A 289 -29.82 -31.17 -21.29
CA ASP A 289 -29.93 -30.84 -22.70
C ASP A 289 -30.76 -29.57 -22.93
N ALA A 290 -31.73 -29.28 -22.06
CA ALA A 290 -32.50 -28.03 -22.10
C ALA A 290 -31.66 -26.78 -21.78
N GLY A 291 -30.65 -26.88 -20.91
CA GLY A 291 -29.77 -25.76 -20.57
C GLY A 291 -30.51 -24.55 -19.97
N TYR A 292 -30.73 -23.49 -20.78
CA TYR A 292 -31.51 -22.29 -20.42
C TYR A 292 -32.94 -22.28 -21.00
N ASP A 293 -33.34 -23.35 -21.68
CA ASP A 293 -34.63 -23.49 -22.37
C ASP A 293 -35.63 -24.33 -21.54
N ILE A 294 -36.86 -24.49 -22.05
CA ILE A 294 -37.94 -25.22 -21.38
C ILE A 294 -37.67 -26.72 -21.43
N ALA A 295 -37.47 -27.36 -20.28
CA ALA A 295 -37.43 -28.81 -20.15
C ALA A 295 -38.86 -29.37 -20.08
N TYR A 296 -39.17 -30.35 -20.93
CA TYR A 296 -40.45 -31.04 -20.95
C TYR A 296 -40.35 -32.37 -20.21
N LEU A 297 -41.08 -32.49 -19.10
CA LEU A 297 -41.11 -33.71 -18.30
C LEU A 297 -42.50 -34.34 -18.41
N TYR A 298 -42.59 -35.47 -19.10
CA TYR A 298 -43.83 -36.22 -19.28
C TYR A 298 -43.94 -37.35 -18.26
N ASP A 299 -45.11 -37.48 -17.64
CA ASP A 299 -45.47 -38.61 -16.79
C ASP A 299 -46.78 -39.21 -17.32
N GLU A 300 -46.77 -40.50 -17.63
CA GLU A 300 -47.91 -41.22 -18.23
C GLU A 300 -48.91 -41.74 -17.17
N SER A 301 -48.63 -41.59 -15.86
CA SER A 301 -49.50 -42.11 -14.80
C SER A 301 -50.47 -41.07 -14.21
N ASP A 302 -51.75 -41.15 -14.60
CA ASP A 302 -52.84 -40.31 -14.05
C ASP A 302 -53.12 -40.57 -12.55
N GLU A 303 -52.79 -41.75 -12.03
CA GLU A 303 -53.08 -42.15 -10.64
C GLU A 303 -52.07 -41.63 -9.61
N ASN A 304 -50.88 -41.18 -10.02
CA ASN A 304 -49.81 -40.70 -9.14
C ASN A 304 -49.12 -39.47 -9.76
N PRO A 305 -49.72 -38.27 -9.67
CA PRO A 305 -49.16 -37.09 -10.32
C PRO A 305 -47.80 -36.72 -9.73
N MET A 306 -46.80 -36.53 -10.60
CA MET A 306 -45.50 -36.00 -10.22
C MET A 306 -45.63 -34.53 -9.81
N THR A 307 -45.14 -34.19 -8.61
CA THR A 307 -45.05 -32.78 -8.17
C THR A 307 -43.60 -32.31 -8.24
N MET A 308 -43.39 -31.12 -8.82
CA MET A 308 -42.09 -30.50 -8.97
C MET A 308 -42.02 -29.22 -8.12
N ASN A 309 -41.06 -29.15 -7.20
CA ASN A 309 -40.78 -27.95 -6.41
C ASN A 309 -39.36 -27.49 -6.66
N TYR A 310 -39.20 -26.26 -7.15
CA TYR A 310 -37.88 -25.64 -7.28
C TYR A 310 -37.60 -24.75 -6.08
N VAL A 311 -36.52 -25.03 -5.35
CA VAL A 311 -35.99 -24.17 -4.30
C VAL A 311 -34.79 -23.43 -4.85
N LYS A 312 -34.93 -22.13 -5.05
CA LYS A 312 -33.81 -21.26 -5.46
C LYS A 312 -32.78 -21.19 -4.35
N LEU A 313 -31.52 -21.45 -4.67
CA LEU A 313 -30.38 -21.24 -3.78
C LEU A 313 -29.80 -19.85 -4.04
N THR A 314 -30.61 -18.80 -3.87
CA THR A 314 -30.10 -17.42 -3.99
C THR A 314 -29.25 -17.07 -2.79
N ASN A 315 -28.04 -16.61 -3.06
CA ASN A 315 -27.23 -15.92 -2.06
C ASN A 315 -27.37 -14.41 -2.27
N ASP A 316 -28.39 -13.82 -1.66
CA ASP A 316 -28.65 -12.37 -1.73
C ASP A 316 -27.65 -11.53 -0.91
N ASN A 317 -26.68 -12.17 -0.23
CA ASN A 317 -25.68 -11.47 0.58
C ASN A 317 -24.59 -10.79 -0.24
N TYR A 318 -24.56 -10.94 -1.57
CA TYR A 318 -23.49 -10.37 -2.40
C TYR A 318 -23.40 -8.84 -2.28
N GLN A 319 -24.54 -8.14 -2.25
CA GLN A 319 -24.56 -6.67 -2.08
C GLN A 319 -24.04 -6.25 -0.70
N TYR A 320 -24.41 -6.98 0.36
CA TYR A 320 -23.91 -6.75 1.72
C TYR A 320 -22.40 -7.01 1.84
N ILE A 321 -21.90 -8.06 1.18
CA ILE A 321 -20.47 -8.38 1.17
C ILE A 321 -19.69 -7.32 0.40
N GLN A 322 -20.18 -6.88 -0.76
CA GLN A 322 -19.55 -5.80 -1.52
C GLN A 322 -19.52 -4.47 -0.78
N SER A 323 -20.59 -4.09 -0.08
CA SER A 323 -20.60 -2.86 0.72
C SER A 323 -19.57 -2.93 1.85
N LYS A 324 -19.49 -4.08 2.54
CA LYS A 324 -18.47 -4.31 3.57
C LYS A 324 -17.05 -4.20 3.04
N VAL A 325 -16.74 -4.77 1.88
CA VAL A 325 -15.41 -4.65 1.26
C VAL A 325 -15.06 -3.19 0.95
N LYS A 326 -16.00 -2.41 0.41
CA LYS A 326 -15.81 -0.98 0.12
C LYS A 326 -15.59 -0.14 1.40
N ASP A 327 -16.34 -0.41 2.46
CA ASP A 327 -16.19 0.28 3.74
C ASP A 327 -14.81 0.05 4.35
N ILE A 328 -14.27 -1.17 4.19
CA ILE A 328 -12.93 -1.54 4.67
C ILE A 328 -11.85 -0.78 3.89
N ASP A 329 -11.96 -0.70 2.57
CA ASP A 329 -11.02 0.09 1.75
C ASP A 329 -11.05 1.57 2.13
N GLN A 330 -12.25 2.12 2.34
CA GLN A 330 -12.39 3.50 2.79
C GLN A 330 -11.77 3.73 4.18
N ALA A 331 -11.83 2.75 5.09
CA ALA A 331 -11.18 2.85 6.39
C ALA A 331 -9.64 2.89 6.26
N VAL A 332 -9.06 2.12 5.34
CA VAL A 332 -7.61 2.14 5.06
C VAL A 332 -7.21 3.49 4.45
N ILE A 333 -7.93 3.95 3.43
CA ILE A 333 -7.69 5.25 2.76
C ILE A 333 -7.80 6.41 3.76
N SER A 334 -8.83 6.40 4.61
CA SER A 334 -9.01 7.46 5.60
C SER A 334 -7.84 7.54 6.60
N ARG A 335 -7.24 6.40 6.97
CA ARG A 335 -6.08 6.36 7.87
C ARG A 335 -4.76 6.73 7.19
N SER A 336 -4.57 6.32 5.93
CA SER A 336 -3.41 6.76 5.14
C SER A 336 -3.44 8.27 4.91
N GLY A 337 -4.64 8.86 4.87
CA GLY A 337 -4.90 10.28 4.61
C GLY A 337 -4.41 10.75 3.25
N ILE A 338 -4.30 9.80 2.31
CA ILE A 338 -4.07 10.05 0.90
C ILE A 338 -5.44 10.37 0.27
N PRO A 339 -5.55 11.41 -0.57
CA PRO A 339 -6.78 11.70 -1.33
C PRO A 339 -7.22 10.53 -2.21
N ARG A 340 -8.52 10.33 -2.38
CA ARG A 340 -9.07 9.20 -3.15
C ARG A 340 -8.68 9.26 -4.63
N GLU A 341 -8.55 10.47 -5.15
CA GLU A 341 -8.11 10.79 -6.50
C GLU A 341 -6.72 10.21 -6.78
N ARG A 342 -5.82 10.20 -5.78
CA ARG A 342 -4.48 9.61 -5.90
C ARG A 342 -4.49 8.08 -6.05
N TYR A 343 -5.58 7.42 -5.63
CA TYR A 343 -5.84 5.99 -5.87
C TYR A 343 -6.58 5.70 -7.19
N MET A 344 -6.79 6.72 -8.04
CA MET A 344 -7.59 6.62 -9.27
C MET A 344 -9.06 6.24 -9.02
N ILE A 345 -9.59 6.56 -7.83
CA ILE A 345 -11.00 6.31 -7.47
C ILE A 345 -11.82 7.57 -7.78
N ASN A 346 -12.44 7.58 -8.97
CA ASN A 346 -13.25 8.70 -9.45
C ASN A 346 -14.75 8.46 -9.21
N ASP A 347 -15.20 8.63 -7.97
CA ASP A 347 -16.62 8.50 -7.61
C ASP A 347 -17.33 9.85 -7.37
N ILE A 348 -16.61 10.97 -7.47
CA ILE A 348 -17.15 12.32 -7.37
C ILE A 348 -17.48 12.82 -8.79
N LYS A 349 -18.74 13.17 -9.05
CA LYS A 349 -19.10 13.89 -10.28
C LYS A 349 -18.39 15.24 -10.29
N GLU A 350 -17.55 15.46 -11.30
CA GLU A 350 -16.60 16.59 -11.44
C GLU A 350 -17.22 18.00 -11.26
N SER A 351 -18.53 18.17 -11.44
CA SER A 351 -19.15 19.50 -11.46
C SER A 351 -19.50 20.12 -10.09
N MET A 352 -19.33 19.40 -8.97
CA MET A 352 -19.87 19.87 -7.67
C MET A 352 -18.85 20.32 -6.62
N ASN A 353 -17.52 20.23 -6.81
CA ASN A 353 -16.60 20.37 -5.66
C ASN A 353 -15.16 20.85 -5.95
N SER A 354 -14.89 21.68 -6.96
CA SER A 354 -13.52 22.18 -7.24
C SER A 354 -12.79 22.74 -6.00
N GLN A 355 -13.51 23.48 -5.14
CA GLN A 355 -12.97 24.01 -3.88
C GLN A 355 -12.69 22.94 -2.81
N LYS A 356 -13.47 21.84 -2.75
CA LYS A 356 -13.23 20.76 -1.79
C LYS A 356 -12.04 19.90 -2.21
N THR A 357 -11.91 19.61 -3.50
CA THR A 357 -10.77 18.88 -4.06
C THR A 357 -9.46 19.64 -3.76
N GLN A 358 -9.45 20.96 -3.94
CA GLN A 358 -8.30 21.79 -3.56
C GLN A 358 -7.96 21.69 -2.06
N ALA A 359 -8.95 21.77 -1.18
CA ALA A 359 -8.72 21.67 0.26
C ALA A 359 -8.11 20.31 0.66
N PHE A 360 -8.53 19.21 0.04
CA PHE A 360 -7.96 17.89 0.29
C PHE A 360 -6.49 17.81 -0.10
N TRP A 361 -6.14 18.32 -1.29
CA TRP A 361 -4.76 18.38 -1.76
C TRP A 361 -3.88 19.28 -0.88
N GLU A 362 -4.36 20.45 -0.46
CA GLU A 362 -3.63 21.31 0.47
C GLU A 362 -3.35 20.64 1.83
N ILE A 363 -4.33 19.92 2.38
CA ILE A 363 -4.16 19.15 3.61
C ILE A 363 -3.13 18.03 3.39
N TYR A 364 -3.20 17.34 2.25
CA TYR A 364 -2.27 16.27 1.90
C TYR A 364 -0.83 16.77 1.75
N THR A 365 -0.61 17.85 0.99
CA THR A 365 0.71 18.51 0.84
C THR A 365 1.29 18.93 2.20
N LYS A 366 0.48 19.50 3.11
CA LYS A 366 0.92 19.82 4.49
C LYS A 366 1.32 18.58 5.28
N ARG A 367 0.56 17.48 5.11
CA ARG A 367 0.88 16.19 5.74
C ARG A 367 2.18 15.61 5.19
N LEU A 368 2.38 15.63 3.87
CA LEU A 368 3.62 15.17 3.24
C LEU A 368 4.83 15.92 3.78
N ASN A 369 4.78 17.25 3.83
CA ASN A 369 5.84 18.05 4.45
C ASN A 369 6.13 17.63 5.90
N SER A 370 5.08 17.40 6.69
CA SER A 370 5.24 16.91 8.08
C SER A 370 5.90 15.54 8.16
N LEU A 371 5.63 14.66 7.19
CA LEU A 371 6.25 13.33 7.09
C LEU A 371 7.70 13.38 6.59
N GLN A 372 8.10 14.45 5.88
CA GLN A 372 9.47 14.66 5.40
C GLN A 372 10.42 15.13 6.51
N ILE A 373 9.95 15.89 7.51
CA ILE A 373 10.79 16.47 8.58
C ILE A 373 11.68 15.44 9.30
N PRO A 374 11.20 14.25 9.72
CA PRO A 374 12.06 13.25 10.37
C PRO A 374 13.18 12.74 9.44
N ILE A 375 12.89 12.62 8.14
CA ILE A 375 13.86 12.18 7.12
C ILE A 375 14.90 13.28 6.89
N GLU A 376 14.48 14.53 6.77
CA GLU A 376 15.39 15.69 6.66
C GLU A 376 16.35 15.76 7.86
N LYS A 377 15.83 15.57 9.07
CA LYS A 377 16.63 15.53 10.31
C LYS A 377 17.62 14.36 10.28
N MET A 378 17.19 13.17 9.86
CA MET A 378 18.07 12.01 9.73
C MET A 378 19.20 12.29 8.73
N LEU A 379 18.88 12.82 7.54
CA LEU A 379 19.86 13.12 6.49
C LEU A 379 20.85 14.22 6.92
N ARG A 380 20.37 15.26 7.60
CA ARG A 380 21.23 16.30 8.20
C ARG A 380 22.22 15.69 9.19
N ASN A 381 21.75 14.85 10.10
CA ASN A 381 22.61 14.19 11.07
C ASN A 381 23.60 13.24 10.39
N LEU A 382 23.19 12.57 9.32
CA LEU A 382 24.04 11.66 8.55
C LEU A 382 25.17 12.42 7.85
N ILE A 383 24.87 13.56 7.23
CA ILE A 383 25.88 14.41 6.59
C ILE A 383 26.85 14.96 7.64
N LYS A 384 26.36 15.41 8.80
CA LYS A 384 27.22 15.82 9.90
C LYS A 384 28.11 14.68 10.40
N PHE A 385 27.58 13.48 10.50
CA PHE A 385 28.33 12.29 10.92
C PHE A 385 29.44 11.91 9.93
N LEU A 386 29.18 11.98 8.62
CA LEU A 386 30.13 11.56 7.59
C LEU A 386 31.13 12.65 7.20
N TYR A 387 30.70 13.92 7.15
CA TYR A 387 31.48 15.04 6.63
C TYR A 387 31.89 16.06 7.70
N GLY A 388 31.31 16.00 8.90
CA GLY A 388 31.55 17.00 9.95
C GLY A 388 30.90 18.37 9.68
N VAL A 389 30.06 18.47 8.63
CA VAL A 389 29.43 19.73 8.20
C VAL A 389 27.97 19.77 8.65
N ASP A 390 27.54 20.93 9.15
CA ASP A 390 26.12 21.17 9.42
C ASP A 390 25.45 21.80 8.20
N VAL A 391 24.36 21.20 7.73
CA VAL A 391 23.62 21.65 6.55
C VAL A 391 22.14 21.68 6.85
N LYS A 392 21.40 22.49 6.10
CA LYS A 392 19.94 22.41 6.07
C LYS A 392 19.54 21.47 4.95
N ILE A 393 18.76 20.43 5.27
CA ILE A 393 18.18 19.53 4.28
C ILE A 393 16.75 19.96 4.02
N LYS A 394 16.38 20.01 2.74
CA LYS A 394 15.03 20.27 2.28
C LYS A 394 14.64 19.21 1.25
N ILE A 395 13.55 18.51 1.52
CA ILE A 395 12.86 17.67 0.54
C ILE A 395 11.74 18.53 -0.07
N GLU A 396 11.67 18.60 -1.39
CA GLU A 396 10.57 19.31 -2.03
C GLU A 396 9.22 18.63 -1.73
N VAL A 397 8.16 19.40 -1.63
CA VAL A 397 6.80 18.85 -1.48
C VAL A 397 6.22 18.74 -2.89
N PRO A 398 5.63 17.60 -3.27
CA PRO A 398 5.16 17.41 -4.63
C PRO A 398 4.06 18.42 -4.97
N GLU A 399 4.16 19.01 -6.17
CA GLU A 399 3.10 19.83 -6.75
C GLU A 399 2.23 18.95 -7.66
N PHE A 400 1.01 18.67 -7.20
CA PHE A 400 0.04 17.88 -7.97
C PHE A 400 -0.60 18.73 -9.08
N SER A 401 -0.96 18.10 -10.20
CA SER A 401 -1.50 18.80 -11.38
C SER A 401 -2.80 19.55 -11.06
N GLU A 402 -3.62 19.06 -10.13
CA GLU A 402 -4.83 19.72 -9.66
C GLU A 402 -4.51 21.06 -8.95
N ILE A 403 -3.44 21.10 -8.16
CA ILE A 403 -2.97 22.33 -7.50
C ILE A 403 -2.42 23.29 -8.55
N ILE A 404 -1.63 22.78 -9.50
CA ILE A 404 -1.06 23.59 -10.60
C ILE A 404 -2.20 24.23 -11.41
N ASN A 405 -3.21 23.45 -11.79
CA ASN A 405 -4.39 23.93 -12.50
C ASN A 405 -5.17 24.98 -11.69
N ALA A 406 -5.34 24.77 -10.38
CA ALA A 406 -5.99 25.75 -9.51
C ALA A 406 -5.20 27.07 -9.39
N LYS A 407 -3.87 27.01 -9.28
CA LYS A 407 -2.98 28.19 -9.28
C LYS A 407 -3.06 28.92 -10.61
N ILE A 408 -2.98 28.21 -11.73
CA ILE A 408 -3.15 28.77 -13.08
C ILE A 408 -4.49 29.49 -13.19
N ASN A 409 -5.60 28.85 -12.78
CA ASN A 409 -6.93 29.46 -12.82
C ASN A 409 -7.02 30.71 -11.94
N THR A 410 -6.44 30.68 -10.75
CA THR A 410 -6.39 31.86 -9.86
C THR A 410 -5.64 33.02 -10.50
N ILE A 411 -4.48 32.75 -11.13
CA ILE A 411 -3.71 33.79 -11.83
C ILE A 411 -4.50 34.34 -13.01
N LYS A 412 -5.16 33.48 -13.81
CA LYS A 412 -6.03 33.88 -14.91
C LYS A 412 -7.22 34.72 -14.43
N ASP A 413 -7.84 34.38 -13.31
CA ASP A 413 -8.95 35.14 -12.72
C ASP A 413 -8.48 36.50 -12.20
N LEU A 414 -7.34 36.57 -11.51
CA LEU A 414 -6.76 37.84 -11.06
C LEU A 414 -6.40 38.74 -12.25
N PHE A 415 -5.84 38.16 -13.31
CA PHE A 415 -5.58 38.85 -14.56
C PHE A 415 -6.87 39.35 -15.21
N ASN A 416 -7.88 38.48 -15.38
CA ASN A 416 -9.17 38.82 -16.00
C ASN A 416 -10.02 39.80 -15.17
N ASN A 417 -9.71 40.00 -13.89
CA ASN A 417 -10.33 41.04 -13.05
C ASN A 417 -9.47 42.31 -12.95
N ALA A 418 -8.47 42.48 -13.82
CA ALA A 418 -7.57 43.62 -13.87
C ALA A 418 -6.75 43.88 -12.59
N LEU A 419 -6.55 42.85 -11.77
CA LEU A 419 -5.76 42.95 -10.53
C LEU A 419 -4.26 42.79 -10.78
N LEU A 420 -3.89 42.15 -11.90
CA LEU A 420 -2.51 41.96 -12.35
C LEU A 420 -2.29 42.64 -13.71
N THR A 421 -1.07 43.11 -13.97
CA THR A 421 -0.64 43.47 -15.33
C THR A 421 -0.32 42.20 -16.13
N LEU A 422 -0.24 42.31 -17.47
CA LEU A 422 0.15 41.19 -18.33
C LEU A 422 1.52 40.64 -17.95
N ARG A 423 2.51 41.50 -17.69
CA ARG A 423 3.84 41.12 -17.21
C ARG A 423 3.79 40.30 -15.93
N GLN A 424 3.00 40.74 -14.96
CA GLN A 424 2.84 40.05 -13.67
C GLN A 424 2.18 38.69 -13.86
N ALA A 425 1.12 38.61 -14.68
CA ALA A 425 0.45 37.35 -14.97
C ALA A 425 1.37 36.35 -15.68
N LEU A 426 2.10 36.77 -16.72
CA LEU A 426 3.07 35.92 -17.43
C LEU A 426 4.20 35.45 -16.50
N THR A 427 4.73 36.34 -15.65
CA THR A 427 5.76 36.00 -14.64
C THR A 427 5.27 34.97 -13.64
N LEU A 428 4.00 35.04 -13.23
CA LEU A 428 3.41 34.09 -12.30
C LEU A 428 3.04 32.76 -12.96
N LEU A 429 2.75 32.75 -14.27
CA LEU A 429 2.39 31.55 -15.03
C LEU A 429 3.60 30.77 -15.55
N SER A 430 4.74 31.44 -15.81
CA SER A 430 5.92 30.80 -16.41
C SER A 430 6.49 29.58 -15.64
N PRO A 431 6.40 29.48 -14.30
CA PRO A 431 6.82 28.26 -13.60
C PRO A 431 5.92 27.05 -13.88
N TYR A 432 4.70 27.28 -14.37
CA TYR A 432 3.66 26.25 -14.53
C TYR A 432 3.38 25.87 -15.99
N ILE A 433 3.70 26.74 -16.93
CA ILE A 433 3.44 26.54 -18.37
C ILE A 433 4.79 26.53 -19.08
N THR A 434 5.30 25.32 -19.36
CA THR A 434 6.64 25.10 -19.93
C THR A 434 6.83 25.74 -21.31
N GLU A 435 5.74 26.00 -22.02
CA GLU A 435 5.72 26.66 -23.34
C GLU A 435 5.77 28.19 -23.24
N LEU A 436 5.68 28.76 -22.03
CA LEU A 436 5.63 30.20 -21.79
C LEU A 436 7.02 30.74 -21.38
N ASP A 437 7.88 31.03 -22.36
CA ASP A 437 9.13 31.76 -22.11
C ASP A 437 8.91 33.26 -22.30
N ILE A 438 8.93 33.99 -21.18
CA ILE A 438 8.73 35.45 -21.14
C ILE A 438 9.82 36.18 -21.93
N ASN A 439 11.01 35.59 -22.05
CA ASN A 439 12.13 36.21 -22.77
C ASN A 439 12.01 36.07 -24.29
N ASP A 440 11.18 35.13 -24.77
CA ASP A 440 10.94 34.88 -26.20
C ASP A 440 9.67 35.59 -26.72
N ILE A 441 8.91 36.23 -25.84
CA ILE A 441 7.66 36.93 -26.19
C ILE A 441 7.98 38.38 -26.61
N ASP A 442 7.96 38.66 -27.92
CA ASP A 442 8.12 40.00 -28.51
C ASP A 442 6.83 40.83 -28.36
N ILE A 443 6.56 41.30 -27.13
CA ILE A 443 5.44 42.19 -26.81
C ILE A 443 5.99 43.57 -26.44
N GLN A 444 5.37 44.62 -26.98
CA GLN A 444 5.70 46.01 -26.61
C GLN A 444 5.60 46.22 -25.09
N ASP A 445 6.61 46.87 -24.49
CA ASP A 445 6.66 47.11 -23.04
C ASP A 445 5.39 47.79 -22.48
N THR A 446 4.74 48.63 -23.28
CA THR A 446 3.47 49.30 -22.95
C THR A 446 2.31 48.32 -22.77
N LEU A 447 2.26 47.22 -23.54
CA LEU A 447 1.25 46.18 -23.41
C LEU A 447 1.54 45.25 -22.23
N LEU A 448 2.81 44.99 -21.95
CA LEU A 448 3.23 44.20 -20.77
C LEU A 448 2.79 44.86 -19.46
N ASP A 449 2.81 46.19 -19.39
CA ASP A 449 2.39 46.93 -18.20
C ASP A 449 0.89 47.25 -18.16
N SER A 450 0.13 46.82 -19.18
CA SER A 450 -1.32 47.01 -19.27
C SER A 450 -2.09 46.00 -18.40
N ARG A 451 -3.26 46.42 -17.94
CA ARG A 451 -4.23 45.58 -17.22
C ARG A 451 -5.39 45.21 -18.15
N PHE A 452 -5.94 44.02 -17.94
CA PHE A 452 -7.02 43.50 -18.75
C PHE A 452 -8.24 43.17 -17.88
N TYR A 453 -9.44 43.42 -18.38
CA TYR A 453 -10.69 42.96 -17.79
C TYR A 453 -11.37 42.01 -18.79
N GLN A 454 -11.58 40.76 -18.41
CA GLN A 454 -12.14 39.70 -19.26
C GLN A 454 -11.42 39.60 -20.62
N GLY A 455 -10.09 39.58 -20.60
CA GLY A 455 -9.25 39.54 -21.80
C GLY A 455 -9.19 40.83 -22.63
N LYS A 456 -9.81 41.94 -22.18
CA LYS A 456 -9.78 43.24 -22.88
C LYS A 456 -8.94 44.27 -22.13
N PRO A 457 -8.08 45.05 -22.79
CA PRO A 457 -7.27 46.07 -22.13
C PRO A 457 -8.16 47.15 -21.48
N LEU A 458 -7.82 47.58 -20.27
CA LEU A 458 -8.56 48.62 -19.52
C LEU A 458 -8.26 50.05 -19.99
N THR A 459 -7.29 50.24 -20.88
CA THR A 459 -6.91 51.57 -21.38
C THR A 459 -7.94 52.09 -22.38
N GLU A 460 -8.44 53.32 -22.19
CA GLU A 460 -9.26 54.06 -23.17
C GLU A 460 -8.45 54.56 -24.39
N TYR A 461 -7.19 54.17 -24.54
CA TYR A 461 -6.37 54.58 -25.68
C TYR A 461 -6.60 53.66 -26.87
N GLY A 462 -7.02 54.26 -27.98
CA GLY A 462 -7.37 53.59 -29.23
C GLY A 462 -6.33 52.58 -29.72
N ASP A 463 -6.85 51.57 -30.43
CA ASP A 463 -6.11 50.50 -31.10
C ASP A 463 -5.03 49.82 -30.24
N THR A 464 -5.34 49.47 -29.00
CA THR A 464 -4.57 48.43 -28.29
C THR A 464 -4.81 47.06 -28.96
N PRO A 465 -3.76 46.37 -29.45
CA PRO A 465 -3.90 45.07 -30.10
C PRO A 465 -4.43 44.01 -29.11
N ASN A 466 -5.20 43.06 -29.63
CA ASN A 466 -5.85 42.02 -28.83
C ASN A 466 -4.82 40.96 -28.41
N LEU A 467 -5.03 40.28 -27.28
CA LEU A 467 -4.17 39.17 -26.82
C LEU A 467 -4.02 38.05 -27.88
N THR A 468 -5.02 37.90 -28.75
CA THR A 468 -5.01 36.98 -29.90
C THR A 468 -3.90 37.29 -30.90
N ASP A 469 -3.53 38.56 -31.04
CA ASP A 469 -2.54 39.02 -32.02
C ASP A 469 -1.11 38.59 -31.63
N PHE A 470 -0.93 38.13 -30.39
CA PHE A 470 0.32 37.65 -29.81
C PHE A 470 0.29 36.17 -29.41
N GLY A 471 -0.73 35.41 -29.86
CA GLY A 471 -0.87 33.99 -29.51
C GLY A 471 -1.25 33.73 -28.04
N LEU A 472 -1.60 34.77 -27.28
CA LEU A 472 -2.01 34.67 -25.87
C LEU A 472 -3.53 34.62 -25.68
N GLY A 473 -4.28 34.72 -26.78
CA GLY A 473 -5.75 34.68 -26.78
C GLY A 473 -6.30 33.42 -26.13
N ASP A 474 -5.79 32.25 -26.53
CA ASP A 474 -6.24 30.95 -26.00
C ASP A 474 -5.78 30.71 -24.55
N LEU A 475 -4.69 31.37 -24.13
CA LEU A 475 -4.17 31.26 -22.77
C LEU A 475 -5.11 31.93 -21.75
N PHE A 476 -5.72 33.07 -22.10
CA PHE A 476 -6.58 33.85 -21.21
C PHE A 476 -8.07 33.84 -21.59
N ALA A 477 -8.44 33.18 -22.69
CA ALA A 477 -9.82 32.89 -23.04
C ALA A 477 -10.50 32.12 -21.90
N GLN A 478 -11.69 32.56 -21.50
CA GLN A 478 -12.50 31.79 -20.55
C GLN A 478 -13.02 30.52 -21.23
N PRO A 479 -13.16 29.40 -20.49
CA PRO A 479 -14.09 28.35 -20.89
C PRO A 479 -15.55 28.84 -20.85
#